data_AF-A0A962V4B9-F1
#
_entry.id   AF-A0A962V4B9-F1
#
_cell.length_a   1.000
_cell.length_b   1.000
_cell.length_c   1.000
_cell.angle_alpha   90.00
_cell.angle_beta   90.00
_cell.angle_gamma   90.00
#
_symmetry.space_group_name_H-M   'P 1'
#
loop_
_entity.id
_entity.type
_entity.pdbx_description
1 polymer ?
#
loop_
_entity_poly.entity_id
_entity_poly.type
_entity_poly.pdbx_seq_one_letter_code
_entity_poly.pdbx_strand_id
1 'polypeptide(L)'
;LLERWHGQDRLLYAITPRFAASSSEAQLIRTGQLATEYPDVYIQTHVAENKAEVAWVEELFPHRRSYLDVYDHYGLLRERSVFAHCLHLDHADRRRMADSGAAMAFCPTSNLFLGSGLFDLDTARTLGIRVGLATDVGAGTSFSMLQTLGEAYKVLQLNGQVLSPYRALYLATLGGAQAL
;
A
#
# COMPACT_ATOMS: atom_id res chain seq x y z
N LEU A 1 -14.53 -13.53 -12.63
CA LEU A 1 -14.69 -13.15 -11.20
C LEU A 1 -15.07 -11.69 -11.07
N LEU A 2 -14.30 -10.78 -11.67
CA LEU A 2 -14.62 -9.35 -11.75
C LEU A 2 -16.07 -9.10 -12.20
N GLU A 3 -16.46 -9.55 -13.40
CA GLU A 3 -17.84 -9.37 -13.92
C GLU A 3 -18.94 -9.96 -13.02
N ARG A 4 -18.61 -10.97 -12.23
CA ARG A 4 -19.56 -11.64 -11.34
C ARG A 4 -19.79 -10.86 -10.04
N TRP A 5 -18.79 -10.15 -9.54
CA TRP A 5 -18.76 -9.65 -8.16
C TRP A 5 -18.58 -8.14 -8.05
N HIS A 6 -17.96 -7.48 -9.03
CA HIS A 6 -17.80 -6.03 -8.99
C HIS A 6 -19.16 -5.35 -9.12
N GLY A 7 -19.44 -4.39 -8.23
CA GLY A 7 -20.69 -3.62 -8.25
C GLY A 7 -21.93 -4.41 -7.83
N GLN A 8 -21.78 -5.64 -7.31
CA GLN A 8 -22.91 -6.40 -6.75
C GLN A 8 -23.19 -5.93 -5.33
N ASP A 9 -24.35 -5.29 -5.13
CA ASP A 9 -24.74 -4.61 -3.90
C ASP A 9 -23.66 -3.61 -3.43
N ARG A 10 -22.90 -3.98 -2.40
CA ARG A 10 -21.83 -3.17 -1.80
C ARG A 10 -20.43 -3.75 -2.08
N LEU A 11 -20.33 -4.80 -2.89
CA LEU A 11 -19.08 -5.48 -3.21
C LEU A 11 -18.33 -4.72 -4.31
N LEU A 12 -17.01 -4.60 -4.11
CA LEU A 12 -16.07 -4.05 -5.08
C LEU A 12 -14.96 -5.07 -5.31
N TYR A 13 -14.31 -4.99 -6.48
CA TYR A 13 -13.29 -5.94 -6.89
C TYR A 13 -11.95 -5.22 -6.92
N ALA A 14 -10.88 -5.93 -6.54
CA ALA A 14 -9.52 -5.47 -6.66
C ALA A 14 -8.73 -6.40 -7.58
N ILE A 15 -7.97 -5.81 -8.50
CA ILE A 15 -6.94 -6.52 -9.26
C ILE A 15 -5.75 -6.67 -8.32
N THR A 16 -5.40 -7.92 -7.99
CA THR A 16 -4.46 -8.22 -6.89
C THR A 16 -3.28 -9.06 -7.37
N PRO A 17 -2.31 -8.50 -8.13
CA PRO A 17 -0.99 -9.12 -8.17
C PRO A 17 -0.45 -9.12 -6.74
N ARG A 18 0.09 -10.25 -6.26
CA ARG A 18 0.53 -10.34 -4.86
C ARG A 18 1.59 -9.27 -4.56
N PHE A 19 2.65 -9.28 -5.38
CA PHE A 19 3.78 -8.36 -5.36
C PHE A 19 4.64 -8.60 -6.62
N ALA A 20 5.51 -7.66 -6.99
CA ALA A 20 6.20 -7.68 -8.29
C ALA A 20 7.08 -8.91 -8.48
N ALA A 21 7.81 -9.35 -7.45
CA ALA A 21 8.73 -10.48 -7.58
C ALA A 21 8.04 -11.82 -7.89
N SER A 22 6.74 -11.96 -7.60
CA SER A 22 5.94 -13.15 -7.95
C SER A 22 5.12 -12.99 -9.23
N SER A 23 5.23 -11.85 -9.92
CA SER A 23 4.43 -11.54 -11.10
C SER A 23 5.35 -11.44 -12.31
N SER A 24 5.18 -12.33 -13.30
CA SER A 24 5.92 -12.21 -14.56
C SER A 24 5.53 -10.93 -15.30
N GLU A 25 6.41 -10.42 -16.16
CA GLU A 25 6.08 -9.26 -17.00
C GLU A 25 4.79 -9.46 -17.79
N ALA A 26 4.60 -10.65 -18.37
CA ALA A 26 3.37 -10.99 -19.07
C ALA A 26 2.13 -10.89 -18.16
N GLN A 27 2.22 -11.30 -16.89
CA GLN A 27 1.13 -11.13 -15.93
C GLN A 27 0.89 -9.65 -15.61
N LEU A 28 1.94 -8.85 -15.40
CA LEU A 28 1.83 -7.42 -15.12
C LEU A 28 1.24 -6.63 -16.31
N ILE A 29 1.61 -7.00 -17.54
CA ILE A 29 0.99 -6.45 -18.76
C ILE A 29 -0.51 -6.76 -18.76
N ARG A 30 -0.90 -7.99 -18.45
CA ARG A 30 -2.32 -8.38 -18.42
C ARG A 30 -3.10 -7.70 -17.29
N THR A 31 -2.51 -7.53 -16.10
CA THR A 31 -3.18 -6.78 -15.02
C THR A 31 -3.32 -5.30 -15.35
N GLY A 32 -2.33 -4.70 -16.01
CA GLY A 32 -2.41 -3.32 -16.52
C GLY A 32 -3.49 -3.13 -17.59
N GLN A 33 -3.59 -4.08 -18.52
CA GLN A 33 -4.67 -4.10 -19.52
C GLN A 33 -6.04 -4.20 -18.85
N LEU A 34 -6.20 -5.11 -17.89
CA LEU A 34 -7.43 -5.26 -17.13
C LEU A 34 -7.78 -3.98 -16.34
N ALA A 35 -6.79 -3.32 -15.74
CA ALA A 35 -6.99 -2.05 -15.05
C ALA A 35 -7.43 -0.91 -16.01
N THR A 36 -7.00 -0.96 -17.27
CA THR A 36 -7.42 0.00 -18.30
C THR A 36 -8.84 -0.27 -18.78
N GLU A 37 -9.20 -1.55 -18.97
CA GLU A 37 -10.54 -1.97 -19.37
C GLU A 37 -11.60 -1.70 -18.29
N TYR A 38 -11.20 -1.76 -17.01
CA TYR A 38 -12.08 -1.56 -15.86
C TYR A 38 -11.55 -0.43 -14.96
N PRO A 39 -11.74 0.85 -15.32
CA PRO A 39 -11.14 1.96 -14.60
C PRO A 39 -11.69 2.16 -13.18
N ASP A 40 -12.87 1.62 -12.86
CA ASP A 40 -13.52 1.74 -11.55
C ASP A 40 -13.12 0.66 -10.53
N VAL A 41 -12.43 -0.40 -10.96
CA VAL A 41 -11.93 -1.44 -10.02
C VAL A 41 -10.70 -0.98 -9.26
N TYR A 42 -10.54 -1.51 -8.06
CA TYR A 42 -9.35 -1.27 -7.24
C TYR A 42 -8.14 -2.02 -7.77
N ILE A 43 -6.97 -1.59 -7.33
CA ILE A 43 -5.73 -2.36 -7.38
C ILE A 43 -5.23 -2.52 -5.96
N GLN A 44 -4.77 -3.72 -5.61
CA GLN A 44 -4.21 -4.01 -4.30
C GLN A 44 -2.93 -4.83 -4.45
N THR A 45 -1.81 -4.37 -3.91
CA THR A 45 -0.53 -5.10 -3.94
C THR A 45 0.36 -4.68 -2.77
N HIS A 46 1.44 -5.41 -2.52
CA HIS A 46 2.52 -4.99 -1.63
C HIS A 46 3.52 -4.11 -2.37
N VAL A 47 4.22 -3.22 -1.68
CA VAL A 47 5.38 -2.51 -2.23
C VAL A 47 6.37 -2.13 -1.13
N ALA A 48 7.65 -2.37 -1.40
CA ALA A 48 8.78 -1.91 -0.59
C ALA A 48 8.61 -2.14 0.92
N GLU A 49 8.21 -3.35 1.31
CA GLU A 49 8.06 -3.74 2.72
C GLU A 49 9.42 -4.01 3.35
N ASN A 50 10.28 -4.78 2.66
CA ASN A 50 11.58 -5.22 3.17
C ASN A 50 12.72 -4.82 2.22
N LYS A 51 13.91 -4.49 2.76
CA LYS A 51 15.07 -4.12 1.94
C LYS A 51 15.53 -5.25 1.00
N ALA A 52 15.49 -6.49 1.48
CA ALA A 52 15.83 -7.66 0.65
C ALA A 52 14.80 -7.87 -0.48
N GLU A 53 13.52 -7.60 -0.21
CA GLU A 53 12.47 -7.62 -1.22
C GLU A 53 12.69 -6.54 -2.28
N VAL A 54 13.03 -5.31 -1.87
CA VAL A 54 13.37 -4.20 -2.79
C VAL A 54 14.54 -4.58 -3.70
N ALA A 55 15.64 -5.10 -3.12
CA ALA A 55 16.80 -5.54 -3.89
C ALA A 55 16.45 -6.66 -4.88
N TRP A 56 15.62 -7.62 -4.47
CA TRP A 56 15.19 -8.70 -5.36
C TRP A 56 14.34 -8.18 -6.53
N VAL A 57 13.46 -7.20 -6.30
CA VAL A 57 12.70 -6.57 -7.38
C VAL A 57 13.60 -5.78 -8.33
N GLU A 58 14.64 -5.13 -7.83
CA GLU A 58 15.64 -4.46 -8.66
C GLU A 58 16.37 -5.44 -9.59
N GLU A 59 16.74 -6.63 -9.09
CA GLU A 59 17.33 -7.70 -9.91
C GLU A 59 16.38 -8.23 -10.99
N LEU A 60 15.09 -8.37 -10.67
CA LEU A 60 14.08 -8.90 -11.59
C LEU A 60 13.63 -7.88 -12.64
N PHE A 61 13.67 -6.59 -12.31
CA PHE A 61 13.22 -5.49 -13.17
C PHE A 61 14.33 -4.43 -13.35
N PRO A 62 15.50 -4.79 -13.90
CA PRO A 62 16.69 -3.92 -13.95
C PRO A 62 16.52 -2.68 -14.83
N HIS A 63 15.46 -2.63 -15.64
CA HIS A 63 15.12 -1.49 -16.49
C HIS A 63 14.16 -0.49 -15.83
N ARG A 64 13.69 -0.80 -14.61
CA ARG A 64 12.82 0.07 -13.83
C ARG A 64 13.64 0.86 -12.82
N ARG A 65 13.19 2.07 -12.49
CA ARG A 65 13.91 2.96 -11.58
C ARG A 65 13.87 2.45 -10.13
N SER A 66 12.73 1.92 -9.73
CA SER A 66 12.42 1.54 -8.36
C SER A 66 11.32 0.48 -8.36
N TYR A 67 11.06 -0.10 -7.20
CA TYR A 67 9.93 -1.03 -7.04
C TYR A 67 8.60 -0.35 -7.41
N LEU A 68 8.36 0.89 -6.96
CA LEU A 68 7.13 1.59 -7.31
C LEU A 68 7.03 1.86 -8.82
N ASP A 69 8.14 2.16 -9.50
CA ASP A 69 8.20 2.35 -10.95
C ASP A 69 7.80 1.10 -11.75
N VAL A 70 7.99 -0.10 -11.20
CA VAL A 70 7.45 -1.34 -11.81
C VAL A 70 5.94 -1.20 -11.98
N TYR A 71 5.23 -0.82 -10.92
CA TYR A 71 3.77 -0.68 -10.95
C TYR A 71 3.31 0.51 -11.78
N ASP A 72 4.03 1.63 -11.72
CA ASP A 72 3.74 2.81 -12.54
C ASP A 72 3.85 2.50 -14.03
N HIS A 73 4.93 1.83 -14.44
CA HIS A 73 5.15 1.41 -15.82
C HIS A 73 4.01 0.54 -16.38
N TYR A 74 3.46 -0.38 -15.56
CA TYR A 74 2.36 -1.25 -15.96
C TYR A 74 0.96 -0.66 -15.73
N GLY A 75 0.85 0.65 -15.44
CA GLY A 75 -0.44 1.33 -15.28
C GLY A 75 -1.18 0.98 -13.99
N LEU A 76 -0.47 0.46 -12.99
CA LEU A 76 -1.03 0.02 -11.72
C LEU A 76 -0.93 1.07 -10.60
N LEU A 77 -0.21 2.18 -10.83
CA LEU A 77 -0.10 3.31 -9.91
C LEU A 77 -1.09 4.43 -10.29
N ARG A 78 -2.29 4.39 -9.70
CA ARG A 78 -3.40 5.29 -10.03
C ARG A 78 -4.34 5.50 -8.83
N GLU A 79 -5.35 6.34 -9.01
CA GLU A 79 -6.48 6.40 -8.09
C GLU A 79 -7.12 5.00 -7.95
N ARG A 80 -7.52 4.63 -6.72
CA ARG A 80 -7.99 3.29 -6.32
C ARG A 80 -6.91 2.20 -6.29
N SER A 81 -5.63 2.56 -6.41
CA SER A 81 -4.53 1.66 -6.05
C SER A 81 -4.19 1.80 -4.57
N VAL A 82 -4.15 0.67 -3.87
CA VAL A 82 -3.76 0.56 -2.46
C VAL A 82 -2.51 -0.29 -2.36
N PHE A 83 -1.44 0.32 -1.85
CA PHE A 83 -0.13 -0.31 -1.69
C PHE A 83 0.16 -0.59 -0.22
N ALA A 84 0.36 -1.85 0.14
CA ALA A 84 0.68 -2.24 1.50
C ALA A 84 2.14 -1.91 1.87
N HIS A 85 2.35 -1.56 3.14
CA HIS A 85 3.63 -1.29 3.81
C HIS A 85 4.30 0.03 3.41
N CYS A 86 4.76 0.18 2.16
CA CYS A 86 5.38 1.41 1.65
C CYS A 86 6.54 1.95 2.52
N LEU A 87 7.35 1.06 3.11
CA LEU A 87 8.39 1.45 4.09
C LEU A 87 9.63 2.03 3.41
N HIS A 88 10.16 1.33 2.41
CA HIS A 88 11.45 1.64 1.79
C HIS A 88 11.28 2.34 0.43
N LEU A 89 10.41 3.36 0.39
CA LEU A 89 10.23 4.23 -0.77
C LEU A 89 11.12 5.48 -0.66
N ASP A 90 11.79 5.82 -1.75
CA ASP A 90 12.57 7.05 -1.85
C ASP A 90 11.66 8.30 -2.00
N HIS A 91 12.27 9.49 -1.98
CA HIS A 91 11.53 10.74 -2.09
C HIS A 91 10.76 10.87 -3.42
N ALA A 92 11.34 10.39 -4.52
CA ALA A 92 10.73 10.50 -5.84
C ALA A 92 9.57 9.51 -6.02
N ASP A 93 9.67 8.31 -5.45
CA ASP A 93 8.57 7.35 -5.33
C ASP A 93 7.41 7.93 -4.52
N ARG A 94 7.70 8.51 -3.34
CA ARG A 94 6.66 9.13 -2.50
C ARG A 94 5.96 10.27 -3.24
N ARG A 95 6.72 11.12 -3.93
CA ARG A 95 6.13 12.20 -4.74
C ARG A 95 5.25 11.64 -5.86
N ARG A 96 5.74 10.65 -6.59
CA ARG A 96 4.98 10.01 -7.67
C ARG A 96 3.71 9.34 -7.15
N MET A 97 3.75 8.71 -5.98
CA MET A 97 2.59 8.15 -5.31
C MET A 97 1.54 9.22 -4.98
N ALA A 98 1.96 10.37 -4.44
CA ALA A 98 1.07 11.50 -4.20
C ALA A 98 0.40 11.98 -5.49
N ASP A 99 1.19 12.19 -6.55
CA ASP A 99 0.70 12.68 -7.84
C ASP A 99 -0.26 11.68 -8.53
N SER A 100 -0.14 10.39 -8.25
CA SER A 100 -1.02 9.34 -8.80
C SER A 100 -2.40 9.25 -8.15
N GLY A 101 -2.54 9.83 -6.95
CA GLY A 101 -3.71 9.61 -6.11
C GLY A 101 -3.77 8.24 -5.43
N ALA A 102 -2.78 7.35 -5.59
CA ALA A 102 -2.75 6.07 -4.88
C ALA A 102 -2.63 6.24 -3.36
N ALA A 103 -2.99 5.18 -2.63
CA ALA A 103 -2.99 5.16 -1.18
C ALA A 103 -1.97 4.17 -0.61
N MET A 104 -1.46 4.49 0.58
CA MET A 104 -0.64 3.60 1.40
C MET A 104 -1.50 2.90 2.44
N ALA A 105 -1.35 1.59 2.59
CA ALA A 105 -1.86 0.84 3.71
C ALA A 105 -0.75 0.67 4.77
N PHE A 106 -0.93 1.35 5.91
CA PHE A 106 -0.02 1.31 7.04
C PHE A 106 -0.32 0.07 7.91
N CYS A 107 0.60 -0.90 7.88
CA CYS A 107 0.49 -2.20 8.56
C CYS A 107 1.44 -2.30 9.77
N PRO A 108 1.24 -1.56 10.88
CA PRO A 108 2.23 -1.45 11.95
C PRO A 108 2.55 -2.79 12.63
N THR A 109 1.55 -3.66 12.82
CA THR A 109 1.74 -4.92 13.53
C THR A 109 2.65 -5.87 12.76
N SER A 110 2.44 -6.07 11.47
CA SER A 110 3.29 -6.92 10.64
C SER A 110 4.67 -6.31 10.41
N ASN A 111 4.74 -4.99 10.18
CA ASN A 111 6.01 -4.28 10.03
C ASN A 111 6.94 -4.50 11.23
N LEU A 112 6.39 -4.47 12.46
CA LEU A 112 7.14 -4.78 13.68
C LEU A 112 7.46 -6.27 13.79
N PHE A 113 6.47 -7.14 13.56
CA PHE A 113 6.63 -8.58 13.72
C PHE A 113 7.71 -9.17 12.79
N LEU A 114 7.78 -8.69 11.55
CA LEU A 114 8.73 -9.13 10.54
C LEU A 114 10.06 -8.35 10.59
N GLY A 115 10.17 -7.32 11.42
CA GLY A 115 11.37 -6.48 11.49
C GLY A 115 11.59 -5.63 10.23
N SER A 116 10.53 -5.31 9.50
CA SER A 116 10.58 -4.65 8.19
C SER A 116 10.95 -3.18 8.29
N GLY A 117 10.49 -2.47 9.32
CA GLY A 117 10.84 -1.07 9.56
C GLY A 117 9.74 -0.25 10.22
N LEU A 118 9.96 1.06 10.29
CA LEU A 118 9.04 2.02 10.87
C LEU A 118 8.41 2.87 9.77
N PHE A 119 7.08 2.93 9.72
CA PHE A 119 6.36 3.74 8.74
C PHE A 119 6.51 5.22 9.06
N ASP A 120 6.60 6.04 8.01
CA ASP A 120 6.77 7.48 8.12
C ASP A 120 5.49 8.21 7.72
N LEU A 121 4.60 8.40 8.69
CA LEU A 121 3.30 9.01 8.50
C LEU A 121 3.40 10.52 8.23
N ASP A 122 4.34 11.23 8.85
CA ASP A 122 4.48 12.67 8.69
C ASP A 122 4.92 13.05 7.27
N THR A 123 5.83 12.30 6.64
CA THR A 123 6.16 12.52 5.23
C THR A 123 4.95 12.23 4.33
N ALA A 124 4.22 11.13 4.58
CA ALA A 124 3.02 10.81 3.81
C ALA A 124 1.98 11.94 3.88
N ARG A 125 1.76 12.48 5.08
CA ARG A 125 0.85 13.62 5.30
C ARG A 125 1.33 14.91 4.65
N THR A 126 2.61 15.22 4.76
CA THR A 126 3.21 16.44 4.18
C THR A 126 3.07 16.44 2.65
N LEU A 127 3.20 15.28 2.02
CA LEU A 127 3.03 15.11 0.58
C LEU A 127 1.57 14.96 0.14
N GLY A 128 0.61 14.86 1.08
CA GLY A 128 -0.81 14.67 0.77
C GLY A 128 -1.17 13.26 0.31
N ILE A 129 -0.34 12.26 0.61
CA ILE A 129 -0.60 10.85 0.27
C ILE A 129 -1.71 10.33 1.17
N ARG A 130 -2.68 9.62 0.60
CA ARG A 130 -3.77 8.99 1.34
C ARG A 130 -3.23 7.78 2.12
N VAL A 131 -3.59 7.66 3.40
CA VAL A 131 -3.13 6.58 4.26
C VAL A 131 -4.31 5.94 4.97
N GLY A 132 -4.46 4.62 4.82
CA GLY A 132 -5.37 3.78 5.60
C GLY A 132 -4.59 2.90 6.57
N LEU A 133 -5.18 2.60 7.74
CA LEU A 133 -4.60 1.65 8.68
C LEU A 133 -5.04 0.22 8.32
N ALA A 134 -4.11 -0.72 8.34
CA ALA A 134 -4.37 -2.11 7.98
C ALA A 134 -3.77 -3.09 9.01
N THR A 135 -4.46 -4.20 9.22
CA THR A 135 -4.06 -5.24 10.18
C THR A 135 -2.99 -6.17 9.61
N ASP A 136 -3.04 -6.41 8.29
CA ASP A 136 -2.20 -7.38 7.58
C ASP A 136 -2.20 -8.77 8.26
N VAL A 137 -3.40 -9.30 8.55
CA VAL A 137 -3.52 -10.55 9.30
C VAL A 137 -2.89 -11.70 8.53
N GLY A 138 -2.04 -12.45 9.23
CA GLY A 138 -1.15 -13.46 8.66
C GLY A 138 0.25 -13.22 9.21
N ALA A 139 0.84 -12.07 8.87
CA ALA A 139 2.02 -11.54 9.55
C ALA A 139 1.62 -10.70 10.78
N GLY A 140 0.60 -9.87 10.64
CA GLY A 140 -0.10 -9.22 11.74
C GLY A 140 -0.90 -10.24 12.54
N THR A 141 -0.95 -10.06 13.86
CA THR A 141 -1.42 -11.07 14.81
C THR A 141 -2.80 -10.79 15.39
N SER A 142 -3.51 -9.77 14.87
CA SER A 142 -4.82 -9.37 15.38
C SER A 142 -5.69 -8.73 14.30
N PHE A 143 -7.00 -8.99 14.39
CA PHE A 143 -8.03 -8.33 13.59
C PHE A 143 -8.50 -6.99 14.20
N SER A 144 -8.08 -6.66 15.41
CA SER A 144 -8.60 -5.49 16.13
C SER A 144 -7.92 -4.20 15.67
N MET A 145 -8.70 -3.30 15.06
CA MET A 145 -8.21 -1.96 14.69
C MET A 145 -7.72 -1.15 15.89
N LEU A 146 -8.25 -1.39 17.10
CA LEU A 146 -7.75 -0.73 18.32
C LEU A 146 -6.34 -1.23 18.69
N GLN A 147 -6.07 -2.53 18.52
CA GLN A 147 -4.74 -3.08 18.73
C GLN A 147 -3.77 -2.60 17.64
N THR A 148 -4.20 -2.58 16.38
CA THR A 148 -3.42 -2.03 15.27
C THR A 148 -3.08 -0.55 15.49
N LEU A 149 -4.00 0.26 16.03
CA LEU A 149 -3.73 1.64 16.43
C LEU A 149 -2.71 1.73 17.57
N GLY A 150 -2.77 0.82 18.54
CA GLY A 150 -1.77 0.71 19.59
C GLY A 150 -0.36 0.44 19.03
N GLU A 151 -0.24 -0.43 18.03
CA GLU A 151 1.04 -0.67 17.36
C GLU A 151 1.46 0.51 16.49
N ALA A 152 0.54 1.17 15.77
CA ALA A 152 0.83 2.40 15.03
C ALA A 152 1.39 3.50 15.95
N TYR A 153 0.80 3.68 17.14
CA TYR A 153 1.31 4.63 18.12
C TYR A 153 2.77 4.34 18.49
N LYS A 154 3.11 3.07 18.75
CA LYS A 154 4.49 2.67 19.10
C LYS A 154 5.45 2.87 17.93
N VAL A 155 5.07 2.45 16.72
CA VAL A 155 5.87 2.64 15.50
C VAL A 155 6.20 4.11 15.30
N LEU A 156 5.19 4.98 15.41
CA LEU A 156 5.36 6.41 15.21
C LEU A 156 6.19 7.05 16.32
N GLN A 157 5.99 6.67 17.58
CA GLN A 157 6.82 7.12 18.70
C GLN A 157 8.30 6.74 18.54
N LEU A 158 8.59 5.52 18.12
CA LEU A 158 9.96 5.08 17.83
C LEU A 158 10.60 5.88 16.68
N ASN A 159 9.77 6.44 15.79
CA ASN A 159 10.20 7.29 14.69
C ASN A 159 10.13 8.81 15.03
N GLY A 160 9.92 9.17 16.30
CA GLY A 160 9.82 10.57 16.76
C GLY A 160 8.54 11.31 16.34
N GLN A 161 7.51 10.59 15.90
CA GLN A 161 6.24 11.13 15.42
C GLN A 161 5.14 10.95 16.47
N VAL A 162 4.30 11.97 16.64
CA VAL A 162 3.21 11.94 17.64
C VAL A 162 1.88 11.59 16.98
N LEU A 163 1.30 10.46 17.37
CA LEU A 163 -0.05 10.07 16.98
C LEU A 163 -1.08 10.53 18.03
N SER A 164 -1.79 11.61 17.75
CA SER A 164 -2.89 12.06 18.61
C SER A 164 -4.09 11.10 18.55
N PRO A 165 -4.91 11.01 19.62
CA PRO A 165 -6.10 10.15 19.61
C PRO A 165 -7.10 10.52 18.50
N TYR A 166 -7.24 11.81 18.18
CA TYR A 166 -8.09 12.26 17.07
C TYR A 166 -7.57 11.77 15.72
N ARG A 167 -6.25 11.79 15.50
CA ARG A 167 -5.65 11.27 14.27
C ARG A 167 -5.74 9.75 14.19
N ALA A 168 -5.54 9.06 15.30
CA ALA A 168 -5.74 7.62 15.40
C ALA A 168 -7.18 7.22 15.00
N LEU A 169 -8.19 7.87 15.60
CA LEU A 169 -9.59 7.62 15.27
C LEU A 169 -9.90 7.95 13.80
N TYR A 170 -9.36 9.05 13.26
CA TYR A 170 -9.48 9.40 11.85
C TYR A 170 -8.91 8.32 10.93
N LEU A 171 -7.67 7.86 11.16
CA LEU A 171 -7.04 6.82 10.34
C LEU A 171 -7.83 5.50 10.36
N ALA A 172 -8.44 5.16 11.51
CA ALA A 172 -9.25 3.96 11.66
C ALA A 172 -10.68 4.09 11.09
N THR A 173 -11.10 5.29 10.69
CA THR A 173 -12.47 5.57 10.19
C THR A 173 -12.43 6.33 8.87
N LEU A 174 -12.72 7.64 8.86
CA LEU A 174 -12.87 8.44 7.65
C LEU A 174 -11.59 8.47 6.81
N GLY A 175 -10.41 8.53 7.42
CA GLY A 175 -9.13 8.50 6.72
C GLY A 175 -8.93 7.19 5.94
N GLY A 176 -9.26 6.06 6.57
CA GLY A 176 -9.28 4.76 5.89
C GLY A 176 -10.32 4.71 4.76
N ALA A 177 -11.52 5.26 4.99
CA ALA A 177 -12.57 5.33 3.97
C ALA A 177 -12.25 6.27 2.80
N GLN A 178 -11.37 7.26 2.98
CA GLN A 178 -10.89 8.13 1.90
C GLN A 178 -9.69 7.55 1.15
N ALA A 179 -8.91 6.70 1.82
CA ALA A 179 -7.79 5.98 1.21
C ALA A 179 -8.27 4.87 0.25
N LEU A 180 -9.50 4.40 0.42
CA LEU A 180 -10.23 3.55 -0.50
C LEU A 180 -11.06 4.44 -1.45
#